data_AF-A0A7T7VQV9-F1
#
_entry.id   AF-A0A7T7VQV9-F1
#
_cell.length_a   1.000
_cell.length_b   1.000
_cell.length_c   1.000
_cell.angle_alpha   90.00
_cell.angle_beta   90.00
_cell.angle_gamma   90.00
#
_symmetry.space_group_name_H-M   'P 1'
#
loop_
_entity.id
_entity.type
_entity.pdbx_description
1 polymer ?
#
loop_
_entity_poly.entity_id
_entity_poly.type
_entity_poly.pdbx_seq_one_letter_code
_entity_poly.pdbx_strand_id
1 'polypeptide(L)'
;MTQPYRMGTVEPLLRLGLVVGTSQRFNMYRLAPSGERILQSLKGEQNKLRAWATGSKLTRLARLAPDVPLPTGSAKLLERQLRDYGDAHRRRALLDLSDEVLRQTNIESTEPPAGIEQPHWNDIRSGVALIQLRDAALDVISAIENRLTSSRQAGLTVHQAAQAASSSMELTAVRASTMLARDDTSPGQLAHEFARACRSPAEDAVAELAKRDGTVIRLLPNGQVGLGPAGGQLDTRMDDEVEQEGLGQNDTVIPELPRITNLYALKRDLQLSMADH
;
A
#
# COMPACT_ATOMS: atom_id res chain seq x y z
N MET A 1 0.43 18.51 11.44
CA MET A 1 -0.21 17.38 10.74
C MET A 1 0.87 16.72 9.90
N THR A 2 1.21 15.47 10.17
CA THR A 2 2.34 14.79 9.55
C THR A 2 2.03 14.49 8.06
N GLN A 3 3.05 14.62 7.22
CA GLN A 3 2.96 14.43 5.77
C GLN A 3 2.41 13.04 5.34
N PRO A 4 2.67 11.93 6.05
CA PRO A 4 2.14 10.60 5.72
C PRO A 4 0.61 10.52 5.77
N TYR A 5 -0.02 11.06 6.83
CA TYR A 5 -1.49 11.07 6.93
C TYR A 5 -2.13 11.91 5.82
N ARG A 6 -1.49 13.02 5.42
CA ARG A 6 -1.95 13.83 4.29
C ARG A 6 -1.92 13.05 2.99
N MET A 7 -0.86 12.30 2.70
CA MET A 7 -0.77 11.54 1.45
C MET A 7 -1.75 10.36 1.42
N GLY A 8 -1.95 9.68 2.57
CA GLY A 8 -2.85 8.53 2.66
C GLY A 8 -4.35 8.84 2.48
N THR A 9 -4.82 10.03 2.89
CA THR A 9 -6.25 10.38 2.83
C THR A 9 -6.64 11.23 1.62
N VAL A 10 -5.68 11.87 0.95
CA VAL A 10 -5.93 12.82 -0.14
C VAL A 10 -6.50 12.16 -1.39
N GLU A 11 -6.02 10.97 -1.76
CA GLU A 11 -6.53 10.24 -2.92
C GLU A 11 -7.91 9.62 -2.64
N PRO A 12 -8.16 8.91 -1.52
CA PRO A 12 -9.47 8.35 -1.24
C PRO A 12 -10.61 9.38 -1.22
N LEU A 13 -10.38 10.57 -0.65
CA LEU A 13 -11.42 11.61 -0.59
C LEU A 13 -11.87 12.08 -1.98
N LEU A 14 -10.93 12.24 -2.93
CA LEU A 14 -11.27 12.56 -4.33
C LEU A 14 -11.89 11.36 -5.05
N ARG A 15 -11.30 10.17 -4.91
CA ARG A 15 -11.75 8.94 -5.58
C ARG A 15 -13.16 8.52 -5.17
N LEU A 16 -13.58 8.88 -3.96
CA LEU A 16 -14.93 8.65 -3.43
C LEU A 16 -15.85 9.86 -3.60
N GLY A 17 -15.40 10.92 -4.27
CA GLY A 17 -16.23 12.09 -4.54
C GLY A 17 -16.70 12.82 -3.29
N LEU A 18 -15.98 12.71 -2.17
CA LEU A 18 -16.29 13.41 -0.92
C LEU A 18 -15.77 14.86 -0.94
N VAL A 19 -14.76 15.10 -1.77
CA VAL A 19 -14.21 16.42 -2.05
C VAL A 19 -14.04 16.61 -3.55
N VAL A 20 -13.98 17.86 -3.99
CA VAL A 20 -13.63 18.27 -5.36
C VAL A 20 -12.38 19.14 -5.31
N GLY A 21 -11.50 19.00 -6.30
CA GLY A 21 -10.27 19.79 -6.40
C GLY A 21 -9.73 19.77 -7.82
N THR A 22 -9.08 20.86 -8.23
CA THR A 22 -8.44 20.99 -9.55
C THR A 22 -7.05 20.36 -9.62
N SER A 23 -6.51 19.94 -8.47
CA SER A 23 -5.23 19.23 -8.35
C SER A 23 -5.26 18.33 -7.11
N GLN A 24 -4.33 17.38 -7.00
CA GLN A 24 -4.14 16.56 -5.80
C GLN A 24 -3.59 17.34 -4.59
N ARG A 25 -3.48 18.67 -4.66
CA ARG A 25 -3.06 19.49 -3.53
C ARG A 25 -4.21 19.64 -2.54
N PHE A 26 -4.04 19.08 -1.34
CA PHE A 26 -5.02 19.12 -0.25
C PHE A 26 -5.63 20.51 -0.01
N ASN A 27 -4.82 21.57 -0.05
CA ASN A 27 -5.28 22.95 0.19
C ASN A 27 -6.25 23.48 -0.89
N MET A 28 -6.41 22.77 -2.01
CA MET A 28 -7.32 23.13 -3.10
C MET A 28 -8.63 22.36 -3.05
N TYR A 29 -8.83 21.51 -2.05
CA TYR A 29 -10.04 20.72 -1.91
C TYR A 29 -11.19 21.57 -1.37
N ARG A 30 -12.37 21.35 -1.96
CA ARG A 30 -13.65 21.82 -1.44
C ARG A 30 -14.52 20.61 -1.18
N LEU A 31 -15.38 20.69 -0.16
CA LEU A 31 -16.33 19.61 0.11
C LEU A 31 -17.27 19.44 -1.07
N ALA A 32 -17.47 18.18 -1.47
CA ALA A 32 -18.57 17.82 -2.35
C ALA A 32 -19.86 17.68 -1.51
N PRO A 33 -21.06 17.70 -2.13
CA PRO A 33 -22.32 17.55 -1.40
C PRO A 33 -22.42 16.27 -0.56
N SER A 34 -21.80 15.18 -0.99
CA SER A 34 -21.69 13.91 -0.24
C SER A 34 -20.84 14.08 1.02
N GLY A 35 -19.65 14.67 0.89
CA GLY A 35 -18.76 14.94 2.01
C GLY A 35 -19.37 15.92 3.02
N GLU A 36 -20.08 16.94 2.54
CA GLU A 36 -20.79 17.87 3.42
C GLU A 36 -21.86 17.17 4.26
N ARG A 37 -22.67 16.28 3.67
CA ARG A 37 -23.68 15.51 4.41
C ARG A 37 -23.07 14.59 5.47
N ILE A 38 -21.94 13.94 5.18
CA ILE A 38 -21.22 13.15 6.18
C ILE A 38 -20.76 14.05 7.33
N LEU A 39 -20.17 15.21 7.02
CA LEU A 39 -19.72 16.17 8.02
C LEU A 39 -20.85 16.78 8.85
N GLN A 40 -22.03 17.01 8.27
CA GLN A 40 -23.20 17.49 9.00
C GLN A 40 -23.61 16.54 10.14
N SER A 41 -23.46 15.23 9.95
CA SER A 41 -23.73 14.24 11.02
C SER A 41 -22.77 14.34 12.22
N LEU A 42 -21.62 15.02 12.02
CA LEU A 42 -20.55 15.23 13.00
C LEU A 42 -20.43 16.69 13.46
N LYS A 43 -21.44 17.53 13.17
CA LYS A 43 -21.43 18.98 13.48
C LYS A 43 -21.14 19.27 14.96
N GLY A 44 -21.64 18.44 15.87
CA GLY A 44 -21.36 18.57 17.31
C GLY A 44 -19.87 18.44 17.64
N GLU A 45 -19.18 17.48 17.03
CA GLU A 45 -17.73 17.29 17.23
C GLU A 45 -16.92 18.39 16.55
N GLN A 46 -17.36 18.85 15.37
CA GLN A 46 -16.74 20.01 14.71
C GLN A 46 -16.81 21.28 15.56
N ASN A 47 -17.94 21.52 16.23
CA ASN A 47 -18.09 22.68 17.12
C ASN A 47 -17.14 22.60 18.31
N LYS A 48 -16.98 21.41 18.92
CA LYS A 48 -16.01 21.20 20.00
C LYS A 48 -14.57 21.42 19.53
N LEU A 49 -14.21 20.89 18.36
CA LEU A 49 -12.89 21.11 17.76
C LEU A 49 -12.63 22.59 17.47
N ARG A 50 -13.63 23.30 16.95
CA ARG A 50 -13.54 24.75 16.71
C ARG A 50 -13.36 25.53 18.01
N ALA A 51 -14.15 25.22 19.04
CA ALA A 51 -14.05 25.87 20.34
C ALA A 51 -12.68 25.63 20.99
N TRP A 52 -12.14 24.42 20.86
CA TRP A 52 -10.78 24.09 21.29
C TRP A 52 -9.72 24.90 20.54
N ALA A 53 -9.82 24.98 19.21
CA ALA A 53 -8.91 25.78 18.40
C ALA A 53 -8.93 27.28 18.75
N THR A 54 -10.03 27.78 19.32
CA THR A 54 -10.16 29.17 19.80
C THR A 54 -9.85 29.32 21.30
N GLY A 55 -9.25 28.32 21.96
CA GLY A 55 -8.74 28.41 23.33
C GLY A 55 -9.60 27.76 24.42
N SER A 56 -10.72 27.10 24.07
CA SER A 56 -11.47 26.31 25.05
C SER A 56 -10.75 24.99 25.38
N LYS A 57 -11.09 24.35 26.50
CA LYS A 57 -10.59 22.99 26.79
C LYS A 57 -11.22 21.97 25.83
N LEU A 58 -10.41 21.07 25.25
CA LEU A 58 -10.93 19.98 24.43
C LEU A 58 -11.70 18.98 25.30
N THR A 59 -12.96 18.78 24.98
CA THR A 59 -13.81 17.73 25.57
C THR A 59 -13.80 16.47 24.70
N ARG A 60 -14.20 15.32 25.25
CA ARG A 60 -14.24 14.03 24.53
C ARG A 60 -15.03 14.15 23.21
N LEU A 61 -14.41 13.66 22.14
CA LEU A 61 -14.98 13.59 20.79
C LEU A 61 -15.56 12.20 20.55
N ALA A 62 -16.66 11.87 21.24
CA ALA A 62 -17.18 10.50 21.28
C ALA A 62 -17.50 9.93 19.89
N ARG A 63 -18.00 10.75 18.95
CA ARG A 63 -18.30 10.28 17.58
C ARG A 63 -17.10 10.24 16.63
N LEU A 64 -15.91 10.64 17.10
CA LEU A 64 -14.65 10.53 16.36
C LEU A 64 -13.69 9.52 17.01
N ALA A 65 -14.15 8.79 18.02
CA ALA A 65 -13.38 7.72 18.63
C ALA A 65 -13.26 6.55 17.62
N PRO A 66 -12.09 5.90 17.51
CA PRO A 66 -11.82 4.89 16.48
C PRO A 66 -12.65 3.61 16.63
N ASP A 67 -13.15 3.37 17.84
CA ASP A 67 -13.97 2.23 18.23
C ASP A 67 -15.49 2.48 18.12
N VAL A 68 -15.90 3.69 17.69
CA VAL A 68 -17.30 4.06 17.60
C VAL A 68 -17.77 3.97 16.14
N PRO A 69 -18.84 3.20 15.85
CA PRO A 69 -19.40 3.10 14.51
C PRO A 69 -19.77 4.48 13.93
N LEU A 70 -19.67 4.60 12.61
CA LEU A 70 -20.10 5.81 11.93
C LEU A 70 -21.61 5.98 12.09
N PRO A 71 -22.12 7.23 12.18
CA PRO A 71 -23.56 7.47 12.13
C PRO A 71 -24.17 6.79 10.89
N THR A 72 -25.26 6.04 11.04
CA THR A 72 -25.81 5.18 9.97
C THR A 72 -26.08 5.92 8.66
N GLY A 73 -26.55 7.17 8.72
CA GLY A 73 -26.72 8.00 7.52
C GLY A 73 -25.41 8.27 6.77
N SER A 74 -24.31 8.48 7.51
CA SER A 74 -22.96 8.66 6.95
C SER A 74 -22.39 7.35 6.42
N ALA A 75 -22.62 6.23 7.12
CA ALA A 75 -22.23 4.90 6.67
C ALA A 75 -22.90 4.55 5.32
N LYS A 76 -24.22 4.72 5.21
CA LYS A 76 -24.97 4.52 3.96
C LYS A 76 -24.49 5.41 2.82
N LEU A 77 -24.15 6.67 3.12
CA LEU A 77 -23.60 7.58 2.12
C LEU A 77 -22.21 7.13 1.64
N LEU A 78 -21.35 6.68 2.55
CA LEU A 78 -20.00 6.21 2.22
C LEU A 78 -20.06 4.90 1.43
N GLU A 79 -20.92 3.96 1.81
CA GLU A 79 -21.16 2.72 1.07
C GLU A 79 -21.59 3.02 -0.38
N ARG A 80 -22.53 3.96 -0.55
CA ARG A 80 -22.95 4.39 -1.88
C ARG A 80 -21.81 5.00 -2.69
N GLN A 81 -20.95 5.84 -2.09
CA GLN A 81 -19.79 6.39 -2.82
C GLN A 81 -18.82 5.28 -3.25
N LEU A 82 -18.57 4.29 -2.38
CA LEU A 82 -17.72 3.15 -2.71
C LEU A 82 -18.26 2.37 -3.91
N ARG A 83 -19.58 2.11 -3.92
CA ARG A 83 -20.27 1.30 -4.93
C ARG A 83 -20.54 2.01 -6.25
N ASP A 84 -20.72 3.33 -6.25
CA ASP A 84 -21.32 4.03 -7.41
C ASP A 84 -20.51 5.21 -7.95
N TYR A 85 -19.54 5.76 -7.20
CA TYR A 85 -18.83 6.96 -7.64
C TYR A 85 -17.59 6.67 -8.49
N GLY A 86 -17.44 7.36 -9.63
CA GLY A 86 -16.28 7.21 -10.49
C GLY A 86 -16.16 5.80 -11.09
N ASP A 87 -14.93 5.30 -11.26
CA ASP A 87 -14.69 3.94 -11.73
C ASP A 87 -14.96 2.92 -10.60
N ALA A 88 -16.25 2.71 -10.31
CA ALA A 88 -16.71 1.92 -9.17
C ALA A 88 -16.91 0.44 -9.49
N HIS A 89 -16.91 0.05 -10.77
CA HIS A 89 -17.18 -1.32 -11.21
C HIS A 89 -16.28 -2.34 -10.50
N ARG A 90 -14.97 -2.11 -10.53
CA ARG A 90 -13.96 -2.97 -9.87
C ARG A 90 -14.16 -3.05 -8.36
N ARG A 91 -14.46 -1.91 -7.71
CA ARG A 91 -14.70 -1.87 -6.26
C ARG A 91 -15.98 -2.59 -5.88
N ARG A 92 -17.05 -2.40 -6.66
CA ARG A 92 -18.33 -3.06 -6.45
C ARG A 92 -18.19 -4.58 -6.56
N ALA A 93 -17.49 -5.07 -7.58
CA ALA A 93 -17.22 -6.48 -7.76
C ALA A 93 -16.50 -7.11 -6.54
N LEU A 94 -15.53 -6.39 -5.95
CA LEU A 94 -14.88 -6.82 -4.71
C LEU A 94 -15.79 -6.72 -3.48
N LEU A 95 -16.63 -5.68 -3.40
CA LEU A 95 -17.58 -5.52 -2.28
C LEU A 95 -18.67 -6.58 -2.27
N ASP A 96 -19.06 -7.09 -3.44
CA ASP A 96 -20.10 -8.11 -3.58
C ASP A 96 -19.57 -9.53 -3.33
N LEU A 97 -18.25 -9.73 -3.39
CA LEU A 97 -17.61 -10.95 -2.93
C LEU A 97 -17.64 -11.05 -1.40
N SER A 98 -17.72 -12.27 -0.89
CA SER A 98 -17.45 -12.55 0.52
C SER A 98 -15.95 -12.64 0.76
N ASP A 99 -15.52 -12.21 1.95
CA ASP A 99 -14.13 -12.28 2.41
C ASP A 99 -13.60 -13.73 2.33
N GLU A 100 -14.46 -14.71 2.64
CA GLU A 100 -14.13 -16.13 2.59
C GLU A 100 -13.81 -16.61 1.17
N VAL A 101 -14.61 -16.21 0.18
CA VAL A 101 -14.35 -16.60 -1.22
C VAL A 101 -12.97 -16.10 -1.64
N LEU A 102 -12.65 -14.85 -1.31
CA LEU A 102 -11.37 -14.28 -1.74
C LEU A 102 -10.19 -14.85 -0.93
N ARG A 103 -10.36 -15.22 0.35
CA ARG A 103 -9.34 -15.94 1.14
C ARG A 103 -9.05 -17.34 0.60
N GLN A 104 -10.08 -18.05 0.15
CA GLN A 104 -9.94 -19.38 -0.45
C GLN A 104 -9.48 -19.34 -1.91
N THR A 105 -9.51 -18.17 -2.54
CA THR A 105 -9.13 -18.02 -3.94
C THR A 105 -7.63 -18.21 -4.09
N ASN A 106 -7.24 -19.19 -4.91
CA ASN A 106 -5.85 -19.31 -5.32
C ASN A 106 -5.50 -18.17 -6.31
N ILE A 107 -4.68 -17.23 -5.87
CA ILE A 107 -4.21 -16.10 -6.71
C ILE A 107 -3.45 -16.58 -7.95
N GLU A 108 -2.87 -17.78 -7.93
CA GLU A 108 -2.22 -18.37 -9.09
C GLU A 108 -3.20 -18.95 -10.11
N SER A 109 -4.48 -19.12 -9.75
CA SER A 109 -5.53 -19.58 -10.68
C SER A 109 -5.71 -18.60 -11.84
N THR A 110 -5.82 -19.13 -13.06
CA THR A 110 -6.17 -18.34 -14.25
C THR A 110 -7.63 -17.91 -14.23
N GLU A 111 -8.50 -18.69 -13.61
CA GLU A 111 -9.93 -18.42 -13.54
C GLU A 111 -10.23 -17.48 -12.35
N PRO A 112 -11.05 -16.43 -12.57
CA PRO A 112 -11.45 -15.52 -11.53
C PRO A 112 -12.53 -16.12 -10.63
N PRO A 113 -12.63 -15.66 -9.37
CA PRO A 113 -13.81 -15.90 -8.56
C PRO A 113 -15.08 -15.39 -9.24
N ALA A 114 -16.21 -16.04 -8.98
CA ALA A 114 -17.50 -15.62 -9.51
C ALA A 114 -17.80 -14.15 -9.18
N GLY A 115 -18.15 -13.35 -10.18
CA GLY A 115 -18.41 -11.91 -10.04
C GLY A 115 -17.21 -10.99 -10.29
N ILE A 116 -16.00 -11.54 -10.44
CA ILE A 116 -14.83 -10.78 -10.88
C ILE A 116 -14.59 -11.04 -12.37
N GLU A 117 -14.51 -9.97 -13.15
CA GLU A 117 -14.18 -10.08 -14.58
C GLU A 117 -12.71 -10.45 -14.79
N GLN A 118 -12.44 -11.23 -15.85
CA GLN A 118 -11.09 -11.68 -16.20
C GLN A 118 -10.05 -10.55 -16.27
N PRO A 119 -10.32 -9.38 -16.89
CA PRO A 119 -9.32 -8.30 -16.94
C PRO A 119 -9.01 -7.71 -15.56
N HIS A 120 -10.01 -7.63 -14.67
CA HIS A 120 -9.79 -7.18 -13.30
C HIS A 120 -8.98 -8.21 -12.51
N TRP A 121 -9.26 -9.50 -12.70
CA TRP A 121 -8.50 -10.58 -12.07
C TRP A 121 -7.05 -10.62 -12.53
N ASN A 122 -6.79 -10.45 -13.82
CA ASN A 122 -5.44 -10.35 -14.36
C ASN A 122 -4.67 -9.18 -13.72
N ASP A 123 -5.32 -8.01 -13.57
CA ASP A 123 -4.71 -6.82 -12.93
C ASP A 123 -4.37 -7.07 -11.46
N ILE A 124 -5.25 -7.75 -10.71
CA ILE A 124 -4.97 -8.17 -9.32
C ILE A 124 -3.74 -9.10 -9.29
N ARG A 125 -3.70 -10.11 -10.16
CA ARG A 125 -2.57 -11.07 -10.22
C ARG A 125 -1.26 -10.42 -10.65
N SER A 126 -1.29 -9.48 -11.59
CA SER A 126 -0.13 -8.66 -11.95
C SER A 126 0.36 -7.82 -10.76
N GLY A 127 -0.58 -7.22 -10.01
CA GLY A 127 -0.27 -6.50 -8.78
C GLY A 127 0.42 -7.37 -7.74
N VAL A 128 -0.07 -8.59 -7.51
CA VAL A 128 0.57 -9.56 -6.60
C VAL A 128 1.97 -9.94 -7.09
N ALA A 129 2.13 -10.27 -8.37
CA ALA A 129 3.44 -10.64 -8.92
C ALA A 129 4.47 -9.51 -8.77
N LEU A 130 4.06 -8.25 -8.97
CA LEU A 130 4.93 -7.09 -8.79
C LEU A 130 5.37 -6.91 -7.33
N ILE A 131 4.44 -7.05 -6.38
CA ILE A 131 4.74 -6.92 -4.95
C ILE A 131 5.69 -8.04 -4.50
N GLN A 132 5.45 -9.28 -4.92
CA GLN A 132 6.35 -10.40 -4.62
C GLN A 132 7.74 -10.21 -5.23
N LEU A 133 7.84 -9.66 -6.44
CA LEU A 133 9.13 -9.31 -7.05
C LEU A 133 9.84 -8.21 -6.26
N ARG A 134 9.11 -7.16 -5.86
CA ARG A 134 9.67 -6.08 -5.04
C ARG A 134 10.22 -6.62 -3.72
N ASP A 135 9.45 -7.44 -3.02
CA ASP A 135 9.84 -7.97 -1.72
C ASP A 135 11.08 -8.88 -1.84
N ALA A 136 11.15 -9.73 -2.87
CA ALA A 136 12.36 -10.51 -3.17
C ALA A 136 13.58 -9.62 -3.47
N ALA A 137 13.40 -8.49 -4.18
CA ALA A 137 14.47 -7.53 -4.42
C ALA A 137 14.92 -6.79 -3.15
N LEU A 138 14.01 -6.54 -2.21
CA LEU A 138 14.35 -6.00 -0.89
C LEU A 138 15.17 -7.00 -0.05
N ASP A 139 14.91 -8.30 -0.19
CA ASP A 139 15.73 -9.34 0.45
C ASP A 139 17.16 -9.36 -0.11
N VAL A 140 17.34 -9.06 -1.40
CA VAL A 140 18.68 -8.89 -2.00
C VAL A 140 19.40 -7.69 -1.37
N ILE A 141 18.72 -6.55 -1.28
CA ILE A 141 19.26 -5.34 -0.65
C ILE A 141 19.67 -5.60 0.80
N SER A 142 18.79 -6.26 1.56
CA SER A 142 19.02 -6.62 2.97
C SER A 142 20.22 -7.57 3.14
N ALA A 143 20.37 -8.56 2.26
CA ALA A 143 21.51 -9.47 2.28
C ALA A 143 22.84 -8.75 2.03
N ILE A 144 22.87 -7.80 1.07
CA ILE A 144 24.05 -6.99 0.76
C ILE A 144 24.39 -6.05 1.93
N GLU A 145 23.39 -5.38 2.51
CA GLU A 145 23.57 -4.52 3.68
C GLU A 145 24.15 -5.30 4.87
N ASN A 146 23.57 -6.46 5.18
CA ASN A 146 24.05 -7.33 6.25
C ASN A 146 25.50 -7.74 6.03
N ARG A 147 25.89 -8.02 4.78
CA ARG A 147 27.27 -8.34 4.41
C ARG A 147 28.20 -7.16 4.64
N LEU A 148 27.86 -5.98 4.14
CA LEU A 148 28.66 -4.75 4.30
C LEU A 148 28.86 -4.38 5.77
N THR A 149 27.79 -4.48 6.57
CA THR A 149 27.81 -4.16 8.01
C THR A 149 28.66 -5.17 8.79
N SER A 150 28.50 -6.46 8.51
CA SER A 150 29.23 -7.53 9.20
C SER A 150 30.73 -7.55 8.86
N SER A 151 31.09 -7.27 7.60
CA SER A 151 32.50 -7.25 7.17
C SER A 151 33.20 -5.91 7.47
N ARG A 152 32.44 -4.87 7.87
CA ARG A 152 32.91 -3.49 8.03
C ARG A 152 33.64 -2.95 6.79
N GLN A 153 33.27 -3.44 5.61
CA GLN A 153 33.84 -2.99 4.35
C GLN A 153 33.13 -1.71 3.88
N ALA A 154 33.90 -0.77 3.33
CA ALA A 154 33.34 0.45 2.75
C ALA A 154 32.52 0.18 1.47
N GLY A 155 32.77 -0.95 0.80
CA GLY A 155 32.06 -1.38 -0.39
C GLY A 155 32.44 -2.80 -0.80
N LEU A 156 31.57 -3.44 -1.58
CA LEU A 156 31.74 -4.73 -2.23
C LEU A 156 31.87 -4.52 -3.73
N THR A 157 32.66 -5.35 -4.42
CA THR A 157 32.48 -5.44 -5.87
C THR A 157 31.08 -5.98 -6.17
N VAL A 158 30.56 -5.67 -7.34
CA VAL A 158 29.24 -6.16 -7.77
C VAL A 158 29.19 -7.70 -7.72
N HIS A 159 30.27 -8.38 -8.10
CA HIS A 159 30.43 -9.81 -7.95
C HIS A 159 30.30 -10.29 -6.50
N GLN A 160 30.99 -9.64 -5.55
CA GLN A 160 30.92 -9.99 -4.13
C GLN A 160 29.53 -9.73 -3.54
N ALA A 161 28.86 -8.67 -3.97
CA ALA A 161 27.49 -8.37 -3.56
C ALA A 161 26.50 -9.41 -4.12
N ALA A 162 26.65 -9.81 -5.39
CA ALA A 162 25.86 -10.89 -5.99
C ALA A 162 26.08 -12.23 -5.29
N GLN A 163 27.32 -12.54 -4.88
CA GLN A 163 27.61 -13.74 -4.08
C GLN A 163 26.97 -13.67 -2.70
N ALA A 164 26.96 -12.51 -2.05
CA ALA A 164 26.36 -12.34 -0.73
C ALA A 164 24.84 -12.51 -0.74
N ALA A 165 24.18 -12.18 -1.84
CA ALA A 165 22.74 -12.25 -2.02
C ALA A 165 22.28 -13.39 -2.95
N SER A 166 23.11 -14.42 -3.19
CA SER A 166 22.86 -15.42 -4.23
C SER A 166 21.47 -16.09 -4.12
N SER A 167 21.07 -16.53 -2.93
CA SER A 167 19.76 -17.16 -2.72
C SER A 167 18.60 -16.20 -2.98
N SER A 168 18.70 -14.95 -2.51
CA SER A 168 17.68 -13.91 -2.76
C SER A 168 17.64 -13.53 -4.25
N MET A 169 18.78 -13.56 -4.94
CA MET A 169 18.88 -13.30 -6.38
C MET A 169 18.20 -14.39 -7.21
N GLU A 170 18.34 -15.66 -6.84
CA GLU A 170 17.63 -16.77 -7.49
C GLU A 170 16.12 -16.60 -7.38
N LEU A 171 15.61 -16.31 -6.17
CA LEU A 171 14.18 -16.04 -5.96
C LEU A 171 13.71 -14.81 -6.75
N THR A 172 14.51 -13.74 -6.75
CA THR A 172 14.23 -12.51 -7.50
C THR A 172 14.09 -12.78 -8.99
N ALA A 173 14.98 -13.60 -9.58
CA ALA A 173 14.91 -13.99 -10.99
C ALA A 173 13.65 -14.82 -11.33
N VAL A 174 13.23 -15.70 -10.42
CA VAL A 174 11.97 -16.46 -10.54
C VAL A 174 10.77 -15.51 -10.52
N ARG A 175 10.68 -14.62 -9.52
CA ARG A 175 9.58 -13.64 -9.41
C ARG A 175 9.56 -12.66 -10.58
N ALA A 176 10.73 -12.28 -11.11
CA ALA A 176 10.84 -11.46 -12.29
C ALA A 176 10.27 -12.16 -13.53
N SER A 177 10.55 -13.45 -13.68
CA SER A 177 9.97 -14.26 -14.76
C SER A 177 8.46 -14.41 -14.62
N THR A 178 7.96 -14.60 -13.39
CA THR A 178 6.51 -14.58 -13.12
C THR A 178 5.89 -13.26 -13.54
N MET A 179 6.46 -12.12 -13.14
CA MET A 179 5.95 -10.79 -13.50
C MET A 179 5.95 -10.55 -15.02
N LEU A 180 7.00 -11.00 -15.74
CA LEU A 180 7.09 -10.87 -17.19
C LEU A 180 6.11 -11.74 -17.96
N ALA A 181 5.58 -12.79 -17.32
CA ALA A 181 4.49 -13.59 -17.87
C ALA A 181 3.09 -12.98 -17.61
N ARG A 182 3.00 -11.83 -16.93
CA ARG A 182 1.76 -11.11 -16.64
C ARG A 182 1.65 -9.81 -17.42
N ASP A 183 0.43 -9.28 -17.47
CA ASP A 183 0.14 -7.98 -18.06
C ASP A 183 0.80 -6.86 -17.23
N ASP A 184 1.32 -5.84 -17.90
CA ASP A 184 1.84 -4.63 -17.26
C ASP A 184 1.01 -3.42 -17.67
N THR A 185 0.22 -2.94 -16.71
CA THR A 185 -0.64 -1.75 -16.84
C THR A 185 0.02 -0.49 -16.31
N SER A 186 1.29 -0.55 -15.86
CA SER A 186 2.02 0.60 -15.37
C SER A 186 2.43 1.56 -16.49
N PRO A 187 2.52 2.88 -16.22
CA PRO A 187 2.93 3.86 -17.23
C PRO A 187 4.30 3.50 -17.81
N GLY A 188 4.41 3.40 -19.13
CA GLY A 188 5.67 3.04 -19.79
C GLY A 188 6.17 1.62 -19.53
N GLN A 189 5.35 0.74 -18.96
CA GLN A 189 5.72 -0.63 -18.59
C GLN A 189 6.90 -0.70 -17.59
N LEU A 190 6.89 0.19 -16.60
CA LEU A 190 7.90 0.26 -15.54
C LEU A 190 8.03 -1.06 -14.75
N ALA A 191 6.94 -1.82 -14.60
CA ALA A 191 6.98 -3.09 -13.88
C ALA A 191 7.74 -4.16 -14.69
N HIS A 192 7.53 -4.23 -16.01
CA HIS A 192 8.32 -5.08 -16.90
C HIS A 192 9.75 -4.60 -17.05
N GLU A 193 10.01 -3.29 -17.08
CA GLU A 193 11.38 -2.75 -17.07
C GLU A 193 12.13 -3.22 -15.82
N PHE A 194 11.51 -3.07 -14.64
CA PHE A 194 12.08 -3.54 -13.38
C PHE A 194 12.29 -5.06 -13.36
N ALA A 195 11.32 -5.83 -13.83
CA ALA A 195 11.45 -7.29 -13.93
C ALA A 195 12.56 -7.72 -14.91
N ARG A 196 12.74 -7.02 -16.04
CA ARG A 196 13.86 -7.28 -16.96
C ARG A 196 15.20 -7.02 -16.28
N ALA A 197 15.34 -5.91 -15.56
CA ALA A 197 16.54 -5.59 -14.80
C ALA A 197 16.86 -6.67 -13.75
N CYS A 198 15.84 -7.14 -13.03
CA CYS A 198 15.97 -8.22 -12.03
C CYS A 198 16.30 -9.59 -12.62
N ARG A 199 16.03 -9.82 -13.92
CA ARG A 199 16.33 -11.07 -14.63
C ARG A 199 17.65 -11.03 -15.39
N SER A 200 18.32 -9.88 -15.43
CA SER A 200 19.68 -9.75 -15.97
C SER A 200 20.67 -10.63 -15.18
N PRO A 201 21.89 -10.86 -15.70
CA PRO A 201 22.95 -11.50 -14.92
C PRO A 201 23.05 -10.91 -13.52
N ALA A 202 23.35 -11.74 -12.51
CA ALA A 202 23.23 -11.36 -11.11
C ALA A 202 23.99 -10.06 -10.78
N GLU A 203 25.14 -9.86 -11.41
CA GLU A 203 25.93 -8.64 -11.25
C GLU A 203 25.21 -7.40 -11.79
N ASP A 204 24.69 -7.46 -13.01
CA ASP A 204 23.95 -6.37 -13.62
C ASP A 204 22.70 -6.02 -12.81
N ALA A 205 21.97 -7.05 -12.36
CA ALA A 205 20.78 -6.89 -11.53
C ALA A 205 21.11 -6.22 -10.19
N VAL A 206 22.19 -6.62 -9.52
CA VAL A 206 22.67 -5.99 -8.27
C VAL A 206 23.07 -4.54 -8.51
N ALA A 207 23.76 -4.24 -9.61
CA ALA A 207 24.13 -2.87 -9.96
C ALA A 207 22.90 -1.98 -10.19
N GLU A 208 21.88 -2.49 -10.89
CA GLU A 208 20.62 -1.78 -11.12
C GLU A 208 19.81 -1.58 -9.83
N LEU A 209 19.75 -2.59 -8.96
CA LEU A 209 19.12 -2.48 -7.64
C LEU A 209 19.81 -1.40 -6.79
N ALA A 210 21.15 -1.39 -6.76
CA ALA A 210 21.92 -0.39 -6.02
C ALA A 210 21.77 1.03 -6.60
N LYS A 211 21.64 1.17 -7.92
CA LYS A 211 21.33 2.48 -8.54
C LYS A 211 19.92 2.96 -8.18
N ARG A 212 18.95 2.05 -8.17
CA ARG A 212 17.53 2.36 -7.93
C ARG A 212 17.24 2.66 -6.47
N ASP A 213 17.82 1.91 -5.54
CA ASP A 213 17.58 2.07 -4.11
C ASP A 213 18.20 3.37 -3.58
N GLY A 214 19.52 3.52 -3.72
CA GLY A 214 20.28 4.71 -3.33
C GLY A 214 20.21 5.10 -1.85
N THR A 215 19.49 4.33 -1.02
CA THR A 215 19.04 4.72 0.32
C THR A 215 19.65 3.79 1.36
N VAL A 216 19.44 2.48 1.24
CA VAL A 216 20.03 1.43 2.07
C VAL A 216 21.36 0.98 1.47
N ILE A 217 21.37 0.69 0.16
CA ILE A 217 22.58 0.43 -0.61
C ILE A 217 22.66 1.40 -1.79
N ARG A 218 23.87 1.64 -2.29
CA ARG A 218 24.09 2.49 -3.46
C ARG A 218 25.26 2.02 -4.31
N LEU A 219 25.18 2.29 -5.60
CA LEU A 219 26.33 2.14 -6.50
C LEU A 219 27.27 3.35 -6.31
N LEU A 220 28.49 3.07 -5.87
CA LEU A 220 29.54 4.06 -5.65
C LEU A 220 30.22 4.46 -6.97
N PRO A 221 30.86 5.64 -7.05
CA PRO A 221 31.54 6.11 -8.27
C PRO A 221 32.64 5.17 -8.79
N ASN A 222 33.21 4.35 -7.92
CA ASN A 222 34.23 3.35 -8.27
C ASN A 222 33.64 2.02 -8.78
N GLY A 223 32.32 1.94 -9.01
CA GLY A 223 31.63 0.75 -9.48
C GLY A 223 31.36 -0.31 -8.41
N GLN A 224 31.64 -0.03 -7.13
CA GLN A 224 31.33 -0.91 -6.01
C GLN A 224 29.95 -0.62 -5.43
N VAL A 225 29.37 -1.60 -4.74
CA VAL A 225 28.15 -1.44 -3.94
C VAL A 225 28.53 -1.11 -2.50
N GLY A 226 28.05 0.00 -1.97
CA GLY A 226 28.29 0.41 -0.58
C GLY A 226 26.99 0.78 0.13
N LEU A 227 27.09 1.11 1.42
CA LEU A 227 25.94 1.59 2.20
C LEU A 227 25.49 2.96 1.69
N GLY A 228 24.17 3.12 1.62
CA GLY A 228 23.49 4.39 1.41
C GLY A 228 23.34 5.18 2.71
N PRO A 229 22.70 6.37 2.66
CA PRO A 229 22.52 7.23 3.83
C PRO A 229 21.75 6.59 5.00
N ALA A 230 20.87 5.64 4.73
CA ALA A 230 20.11 4.89 5.74
C ALA A 230 20.72 3.50 6.02
N GLY A 231 21.75 3.10 5.27
CA GLY A 231 22.35 1.77 5.38
C GLY A 231 23.20 1.63 6.65
N GLY A 232 23.08 0.48 7.32
CA GLY A 232 23.85 0.15 8.53
C GLY A 232 23.40 0.93 9.76
N GLN A 233 22.29 1.66 9.69
CA GLN A 233 21.58 2.09 10.89
C GLN A 233 21.06 0.81 11.55
N LEU A 234 21.64 0.46 12.71
CA LEU A 234 21.04 -0.52 13.63
C LEU A 234 19.56 -0.17 13.70
N ASP A 235 18.71 -1.17 13.45
CA ASP A 235 17.25 -1.13 13.47
C ASP A 235 16.78 -0.16 14.56
N THR A 236 16.75 1.14 14.26
CA THR A 236 16.03 2.11 15.06
C THR A 236 14.62 1.90 14.57
N ARG A 237 14.06 0.76 15.00
CA ARG A 237 12.73 0.74 15.55
C ARG A 237 12.73 1.78 16.68
N MET A 238 12.80 3.07 16.32
CA MET A 238 11.81 3.98 16.86
C MET A 238 10.50 3.24 16.63
N ASP A 239 9.72 3.07 17.69
CA ASP A 239 8.40 2.43 17.75
C ASP A 239 7.39 3.09 16.78
N ASP A 240 7.75 3.17 15.51
CA ASP A 240 6.94 3.34 14.31
C ASP A 240 6.65 1.95 13.70
N GLU A 241 6.97 0.86 14.42
CA GLU A 241 5.89 -0.06 14.77
C GLU A 241 4.85 0.75 15.56
N VAL A 242 4.10 1.59 14.84
CA VAL A 242 2.67 1.32 14.87
C VAL A 242 2.65 -0.14 14.48
N GLU A 243 2.60 -1.03 15.49
CA GLU A 243 1.70 -2.15 15.39
C GLU A 243 0.46 -1.50 14.79
N GLN A 244 0.35 -1.57 13.46
CA GLN A 244 -0.94 -1.91 12.94
C GLN A 244 -1.25 -3.12 13.80
N GLU A 245 -2.06 -2.92 14.84
CA GLU A 245 -3.06 -3.89 15.24
C GLU A 245 -3.88 -4.14 13.96
N GLY A 246 -3.20 -4.72 12.98
CA GLY A 246 -3.70 -5.19 11.75
C GLY A 246 -4.51 -6.35 12.20
N LEU A 247 -5.77 -6.34 11.78
CA LEU A 247 -6.45 -7.54 11.30
C LEU A 247 -5.53 -8.76 11.45
N GLY A 248 -5.70 -9.52 12.54
CA GLY A 248 -4.79 -10.63 12.86
C GLY A 248 -4.59 -11.49 11.62
N GLN A 249 -3.47 -12.20 11.45
CA GLN A 249 -3.10 -12.90 10.19
C GLN A 249 -4.26 -13.64 9.48
N ASN A 250 -5.25 -14.14 10.24
CA ASN A 250 -6.48 -14.75 9.76
C ASN A 250 -7.44 -13.81 9.01
N ASP A 251 -7.28 -12.49 9.07
CA ASP A 251 -8.17 -11.49 8.49
C ASP A 251 -7.69 -10.87 7.17
N THR A 252 -6.45 -11.16 6.79
CA THR A 252 -5.87 -10.69 5.54
C THR A 252 -6.40 -11.51 4.37
N VAL A 253 -6.91 -10.82 3.35
CA VAL A 253 -7.54 -11.50 2.20
C VAL A 253 -6.53 -11.75 1.09
N ILE A 254 -5.77 -10.72 0.69
CA ILE A 254 -4.62 -10.83 -0.22
C ILE A 254 -3.48 -10.02 0.42
N PRO A 255 -2.50 -10.67 1.07
CA PRO A 255 -1.44 -10.00 1.82
C PRO A 255 -0.65 -8.97 1.02
N GLU A 256 -0.36 -9.30 -0.24
CA GLU A 256 0.42 -8.45 -1.15
C GLU A 256 -0.34 -7.18 -1.56
N LEU A 257 -1.67 -7.15 -1.39
CA LEU A 257 -2.51 -6.02 -1.78
C LEU A 257 -3.30 -5.49 -0.57
N PRO A 258 -2.66 -4.77 0.38
CA PRO A 258 -3.32 -4.23 1.57
C PRO A 258 -4.55 -3.38 1.28
N ARG A 259 -4.60 -2.72 0.11
CA ARG A 259 -5.77 -1.95 -0.34
C ARG A 259 -7.05 -2.79 -0.45
N ILE A 260 -6.94 -4.07 -0.80
CA ILE A 260 -8.09 -4.99 -0.89
C ILE A 260 -8.50 -5.39 0.53
N THR A 261 -7.55 -5.76 1.38
CA THR A 261 -7.81 -6.06 2.80
C THR A 261 -8.49 -4.87 3.52
N ASN A 262 -8.02 -3.65 3.28
CA ASN A 262 -8.61 -2.43 3.84
C ASN A 262 -10.03 -2.16 3.32
N LEU A 263 -10.34 -2.53 2.07
CA LEU A 263 -11.70 -2.43 1.53
C LEU A 263 -12.67 -3.36 2.28
N TYR A 264 -12.23 -4.58 2.61
CA TYR A 264 -13.02 -5.54 3.37
C TYR A 264 -13.17 -5.16 4.85
N ALA A 265 -12.13 -4.59 5.45
CA ALA A 265 -12.22 -3.99 6.79
C ALA A 265 -13.29 -2.88 6.80
N LEU A 266 -13.21 -1.94 5.86
CA LEU A 266 -14.19 -0.86 5.72
C LEU A 266 -15.61 -1.38 5.47
N LYS A 267 -15.76 -2.45 4.66
CA LYS A 267 -17.06 -3.10 4.43
C LYS A 267 -17.67 -3.61 5.75
N ARG A 268 -16.89 -4.28 6.59
CA ARG A 268 -17.34 -4.77 7.91
C ARG A 268 -17.74 -3.61 8.83
N ASP A 269 -16.93 -2.56 8.91
CA ASP A 269 -17.24 -1.38 9.73
C ASP A 269 -18.54 -0.69 9.29
N LEU A 270 -18.76 -0.61 7.98
CA LEU A 270 -20.00 -0.06 7.41
C LEU A 270 -21.21 -0.94 7.73
N GLN A 271 -21.07 -2.25 7.65
CA GLN A 271 -22.15 -3.19 8.01
C GLN A 271 -22.53 -3.06 9.49
N LEU A 272 -21.55 -3.02 10.40
CA LEU A 272 -21.79 -2.78 11.83
C LEU A 272 -22.52 -1.45 12.06
N SER A 273 -22.06 -0.38 11.42
CA SER A 273 -22.67 0.95 11.49
C SER A 273 -24.13 1.01 10.98
N MET A 274 -24.54 0.04 10.16
CA MET A 274 -25.88 -0.04 9.58
C MET A 274 -26.78 -1.08 10.26
N ALA A 275 -26.22 -1.99 11.05
CA ALA A 275 -26.95 -3.05 11.75
C ALA A 275 -27.58 -2.59 13.08
N ASP A 276 -27.08 -1.51 13.69
CA ASP A 276 -27.54 -0.98 14.98
C ASP A 276 -28.93 -0.28 14.94
N HIS A 277 -29.75 -0.51 13.90
CA HIS A 277 -31.08 0.10 13.71
C HIS A 277 -32.14 -0.90 13.22
#